data_AF-A0AAD0RR17-F1
#
_entry.id   AF-A0AAD0RR17-F1
#
_cell.length_a   1.000
_cell.length_b   1.000
_cell.length_c   1.000
_cell.angle_alpha   90.00
_cell.angle_beta   90.00
_cell.angle_gamma   90.00
#
_symmetry.space_group_name_H-M   'P 1'
#
loop_
_entity.id
_entity.type
_entity.pdbx_description
1 polymer ?
#
loop_
_entity_poly.entity_id
_entity_poly.type
_entity_poly.pdbx_seq_one_letter_code
_entity_poly.pdbx_strand_id
1 'polypeptide(L)'
;MWLAWEPVRLFFVDYSIWVSFVAVFLCLLVRDVKALRYASLIAIFYVLGAFNADYIRAADPDRIYRYIYWAFSDIAFMAIIAYWAVKDKMYLWQSILAQIIIIPAPLLQFFRLVDRHFMDLSYSTYLYPTIIPMVNVATLCLAFVPVFTFWKLMQDRKEARLARENRLAETTS
;
A
#
# COMPACT_ATOMS: atom_id res chain seq x y z
N MET A 1 19.45 -14.05 -7.96
CA MET A 1 18.91 -12.87 -8.66
C MET A 1 18.18 -12.03 -7.61
N TRP A 2 18.76 -10.90 -7.21
CA TRP A 2 18.48 -10.06 -6.01
C TRP A 2 18.17 -10.82 -4.70
N LEU A 3 19.15 -11.61 -4.22
CA LEU A 3 19.15 -12.25 -2.88
C LEU A 3 18.76 -11.28 -1.75
N ALA A 4 19.04 -9.98 -1.90
CA ALA A 4 18.68 -8.95 -0.93
C ALA A 4 17.17 -8.66 -0.84
N TRP A 5 16.40 -8.89 -1.91
CA TRP A 5 14.97 -8.57 -1.96
C TRP A 5 14.08 -9.73 -1.53
N GLU A 6 14.59 -10.95 -1.62
CA GLU A 6 13.88 -12.18 -1.30
C GLU A 6 13.36 -12.25 0.16
N PRO A 7 14.12 -11.84 1.20
CA PRO A 7 13.60 -11.79 2.57
C PRO A 7 12.43 -10.82 2.72
N VAL A 8 12.50 -9.65 2.07
CA VAL A 8 11.43 -8.64 2.11
C VAL A 8 10.19 -9.17 1.39
N ARG A 9 10.37 -9.85 0.24
CA ARG A 9 9.26 -10.53 -0.46
C ARG A 9 8.51 -11.45 0.48
N LEU A 10 9.25 -12.39 1.07
CA LEU A 10 8.68 -13.47 1.86
C LEU A 10 7.97 -12.92 3.09
N PHE A 11 8.59 -11.94 3.76
CA PHE A 11 7.97 -11.25 4.87
C PHE A 11 6.61 -10.64 4.49
N PHE A 12 6.52 -9.92 3.38
CA PHE A 12 5.24 -9.32 2.99
C PHE A 12 4.23 -10.34 2.46
N VAL A 13 4.68 -11.42 1.82
CA VAL A 13 3.77 -12.50 1.41
C VAL A 13 3.11 -13.14 2.62
N ASP A 14 3.88 -13.41 3.67
CA ASP A 14 3.39 -14.14 4.84
C ASP A 14 2.71 -13.24 5.88
N TYR A 15 3.14 -11.98 6.00
CA TYR A 15 2.73 -11.08 7.08
C TYR A 15 1.97 -9.82 6.62
N SER A 16 1.73 -9.60 5.33
CA SER A 16 1.05 -8.38 4.83
C SER A 16 -0.28 -8.08 5.51
N ILE A 17 -1.11 -9.10 5.78
CA ILE A 17 -2.38 -8.93 6.51
C ILE A 17 -2.12 -8.37 7.91
N TRP A 18 -1.22 -8.99 8.67
CA TRP A 18 -0.89 -8.55 10.02
C TRP A 18 -0.27 -7.14 10.03
N VAL A 19 0.64 -6.86 9.09
CA VAL A 19 1.25 -5.54 8.93
C VAL A 19 0.18 -4.48 8.58
N SER A 20 -0.82 -4.83 7.77
CA SER A 20 -1.93 -3.93 7.45
C SER A 20 -2.79 -3.62 8.69
N PHE A 21 -3.02 -4.59 9.58
CA PHE A 21 -3.72 -4.35 10.84
C PHE A 21 -2.90 -3.49 11.80
N VAL A 22 -1.57 -3.66 11.83
CA VAL A 22 -0.69 -2.76 12.58
C VAL A 22 -0.81 -1.33 12.05
N ALA A 23 -0.85 -1.13 10.72
CA ALA A 23 -1.04 0.20 10.14
C ALA A 23 -2.38 0.84 10.58
N VAL A 24 -3.47 0.06 10.56
CA VAL A 24 -4.79 0.50 11.04
C VAL A 24 -4.72 0.88 12.52
N PHE A 25 -4.12 0.03 13.35
CA PHE A 25 -3.98 0.26 14.79
C PHE A 25 -3.18 1.53 15.08
N LEU A 26 -2.06 1.75 14.40
CA LEU A 26 -1.28 2.98 14.55
C LEU A 26 -2.07 4.22 14.11
N CYS A 27 -2.83 4.15 13.02
CA CYS A 27 -3.70 5.25 12.60
C CYS A 27 -4.80 5.55 13.63
N LEU A 28 -5.33 4.52 14.31
CA LEU A 28 -6.28 4.70 15.42
C LEU A 28 -5.63 5.45 16.60
N LEU A 29 -4.40 5.12 16.95
CA LEU A 29 -3.65 5.81 18.03
C LEU A 29 -3.42 7.28 17.70
N VAL A 30 -3.09 7.58 16.45
CA VAL A 30 -2.90 8.96 15.96
C VAL A 30 -4.22 9.72 15.83
N ARG A 31 -5.36 9.01 15.82
CA ARG A 31 -6.71 9.58 15.61
C ARG A 31 -6.86 10.34 14.30
N ASP A 32 -6.05 10.02 13.28
CA ASP A 32 -6.19 10.58 11.93
C ASP A 32 -7.20 9.77 11.12
N VAL A 33 -8.41 10.32 11.00
CA VAL A 33 -9.53 9.68 10.29
C VAL A 33 -9.25 9.51 8.78
N LYS A 34 -8.49 10.42 8.16
CA LYS A 34 -8.17 10.34 6.73
C LYS A 34 -7.16 9.21 6.47
N ALA A 35 -6.11 9.13 7.29
CA ALA A 35 -5.13 8.06 7.23
C ALA A 35 -5.75 6.70 7.58
N LEU A 36 -6.62 6.67 8.59
CA LEU A 36 -7.33 5.45 9.02
C LEU A 36 -8.19 4.85 7.91
N ARG A 37 -8.90 5.67 7.13
CA ARG A 37 -9.70 5.20 5.99
C ARG A 37 -8.85 4.48 4.97
N TYR A 38 -7.70 5.07 4.60
CA TYR A 38 -6.77 4.45 3.65
C TYR A 38 -6.18 3.14 4.20
N ALA A 39 -5.68 3.15 5.44
CA ALA A 39 -5.13 1.95 6.08
C ALA A 39 -6.17 0.83 6.19
N SER A 40 -7.43 1.17 6.51
CA SER A 40 -8.53 0.20 6.61
C SER A 40 -8.87 -0.39 5.25
N LEU A 41 -8.87 0.42 4.19
CA LEU A 41 -9.11 -0.06 2.83
C LEU A 41 -8.03 -1.04 2.39
N ILE A 42 -6.76 -0.74 2.69
CA ILE A 42 -5.64 -1.66 2.44
C ILE A 42 -5.88 -2.99 3.16
N ALA A 43 -6.20 -2.95 4.45
CA ALA A 43 -6.43 -4.16 5.23
C ALA A 43 -7.58 -5.00 4.64
N ILE A 44 -8.68 -4.37 4.24
CA ILE A 44 -9.81 -5.05 3.59
C ILE A 44 -9.35 -5.75 2.29
N PHE A 45 -8.60 -5.06 1.43
CA PHE A 45 -8.14 -5.66 0.17
C PHE A 45 -7.12 -6.78 0.36
N TYR A 46 -6.22 -6.68 1.35
CA TYR A 46 -5.32 -7.79 1.69
C TYR A 46 -6.07 -9.01 2.22
N VAL A 47 -7.06 -8.80 3.09
CA VAL A 47 -7.92 -9.87 3.59
C VAL A 47 -8.70 -10.51 2.45
N LEU A 48 -9.40 -9.71 1.64
CA LEU A 48 -10.14 -10.19 0.48
C LEU A 48 -9.23 -10.93 -0.52
N GLY A 49 -8.02 -10.41 -0.76
CA GLY A 49 -7.04 -11.06 -1.61
C GLY A 49 -6.66 -12.44 -1.08
N ALA A 50 -6.32 -12.55 0.21
CA ALA A 50 -5.96 -13.82 0.82
C ALA A 50 -7.10 -14.85 0.78
N PHE A 51 -8.33 -14.44 1.10
CA PHE A 51 -9.50 -15.33 1.08
C PHE A 51 -9.85 -15.82 -0.33
N ASN A 52 -9.73 -14.95 -1.35
CA ASN A 52 -10.10 -15.31 -2.72
C ASN A 52 -8.96 -15.98 -3.51
N ALA A 53 -7.69 -15.85 -3.07
CA ALA A 53 -6.54 -16.30 -3.84
C ALA A 53 -6.59 -17.79 -4.21
N ASP A 54 -6.88 -18.65 -3.24
CA ASP A 54 -6.91 -20.10 -3.49
C ASP A 54 -8.14 -20.53 -4.27
N TYR A 55 -9.29 -19.90 -4.02
CA TYR A 55 -10.51 -20.14 -4.79
C TYR A 55 -10.33 -19.80 -6.27
N ILE A 56 -9.76 -18.63 -6.57
CA ILE A 56 -9.48 -18.20 -7.94
C ILE A 56 -8.46 -19.12 -8.61
N ARG A 57 -7.41 -19.54 -7.88
CA ARG A 57 -6.41 -20.47 -8.42
C ARG A 57 -7.02 -21.81 -8.78
N ALA A 58 -7.97 -22.31 -7.99
CA ALA A 58 -8.67 -23.56 -8.24
C ALA A 58 -9.66 -23.46 -9.40
N ALA A 59 -10.35 -22.31 -9.54
CA ALA A 59 -11.33 -22.07 -10.58
C ALA A 59 -10.74 -21.70 -11.96
N ASP A 60 -9.43 -21.46 -12.06
CA ASP A 60 -8.76 -20.95 -13.26
C ASP A 60 -7.58 -21.83 -13.70
N PRO A 61 -7.85 -23.00 -14.29
CA PRO A 61 -6.83 -23.93 -14.78
C PRO A 61 -6.00 -23.32 -15.94
N ASP A 62 -6.63 -22.50 -16.80
CA ASP A 62 -5.98 -21.89 -17.98
C ASP A 62 -5.15 -20.64 -17.64
N ARG A 63 -5.24 -20.16 -16.39
CA ARG A 63 -4.55 -18.98 -15.86
C ARG A 63 -4.97 -17.68 -16.56
N ILE A 64 -6.25 -17.53 -16.89
CA ILE A 64 -6.81 -16.37 -17.59
C ILE A 64 -7.59 -15.51 -16.58
N TYR A 65 -8.54 -16.14 -15.90
CA TYR A 65 -9.50 -15.45 -15.02
C TYR A 65 -8.82 -14.79 -13.82
N ARG A 66 -7.71 -15.35 -13.34
CA ARG A 66 -6.96 -14.75 -12.22
C ARG A 66 -6.44 -13.36 -12.55
N TYR A 67 -5.89 -13.15 -13.74
CA TYR A 67 -5.29 -11.86 -14.09
C TYR A 67 -6.36 -10.79 -14.25
N ILE A 68 -7.51 -11.15 -14.83
CA ILE A 68 -8.67 -10.27 -14.95
C ILE A 68 -9.19 -9.89 -13.55
N TYR A 69 -9.36 -10.87 -12.66
CA TYR A 69 -9.82 -10.63 -11.31
C TYR A 69 -8.88 -9.68 -10.55
N TRP A 70 -7.57 -9.94 -10.57
CA TRP A 70 -6.59 -9.10 -9.88
C TRP A 70 -6.50 -7.70 -10.48
N ALA A 71 -6.51 -7.57 -11.80
CA ALA A 71 -6.55 -6.26 -12.46
C ALA A 71 -7.80 -5.47 -12.06
N PHE A 72 -8.96 -6.12 -12.01
CA PHE A 72 -10.20 -5.48 -11.59
C PHE A 72 -10.18 -5.07 -10.12
N SER A 73 -9.59 -5.90 -9.25
CA SER A 73 -9.37 -5.56 -7.84
C SER A 73 -8.49 -4.31 -7.70
N ASP A 74 -7.38 -4.21 -8.44
CA ASP A 74 -6.49 -3.05 -8.41
C ASP A 74 -7.22 -1.78 -8.90
N ILE A 75 -8.00 -1.89 -9.99
CA ILE A 75 -8.81 -0.79 -10.53
C ILE A 75 -9.90 -0.37 -9.53
N ALA A 76 -10.57 -1.32 -8.90
CA ALA A 76 -11.59 -1.04 -7.89
C ALA A 76 -10.97 -0.31 -6.68
N PHE A 77 -9.81 -0.76 -6.22
CA PHE A 77 -9.05 -0.07 -5.17
C PHE A 77 -8.74 1.37 -5.59
N MET A 78 -8.16 1.56 -6.78
CA MET A 78 -7.84 2.87 -7.35
C MET A 78 -9.07 3.79 -7.46
N ALA A 79 -10.21 3.25 -7.89
CA ALA A 79 -11.45 4.00 -8.02
C ALA A 79 -11.97 4.47 -6.65
N ILE A 80 -11.90 3.62 -5.62
CA ILE A 80 -12.33 3.97 -4.26
C ILE A 80 -11.46 5.10 -3.69
N ILE A 81 -10.12 4.99 -3.79
CA ILE A 81 -9.22 6.04 -3.27
C ILE A 81 -9.38 7.35 -4.02
N ALA A 82 -9.55 7.32 -5.35
CA ALA A 82 -9.77 8.51 -6.17
C ALA A 82 -11.09 9.19 -5.78
N TYR A 83 -12.15 8.41 -5.63
CA TYR A 83 -13.44 8.91 -5.17
C TYR A 83 -13.35 9.56 -3.77
N TRP A 84 -12.64 8.92 -2.83
CA TRP A 84 -12.45 9.48 -1.49
C TRP A 84 -11.59 10.74 -1.48
N ALA A 85 -10.59 10.85 -2.35
CA ALA A 85 -9.80 12.06 -2.49
C ALA A 85 -10.65 13.24 -2.99
N VAL A 86 -11.51 13.02 -3.98
CA VAL A 86 -12.42 14.05 -4.51
C VAL A 86 -13.48 14.49 -3.49
N LYS A 87 -13.85 13.60 -2.54
CA LYS A 87 -14.80 13.91 -1.46
C LYS A 87 -14.12 14.41 -0.17
N ASP A 88 -12.84 14.79 -0.22
CA ASP A 88 -12.03 15.21 0.93
C ASP A 88 -11.97 14.17 2.08
N LYS A 89 -12.30 12.92 1.79
CA LYS A 89 -12.33 11.82 2.76
C LYS A 89 -10.96 11.20 3.00
N MET A 90 -9.99 11.50 2.13
CA MET A 90 -8.60 11.01 2.13
C MET A 90 -7.67 12.17 1.74
N TYR A 91 -6.39 12.09 2.11
CA TYR A 91 -5.39 13.06 1.66
C TYR A 91 -5.16 12.96 0.15
N LEU A 92 -5.24 14.09 -0.56
CA LEU A 92 -5.03 14.15 -2.00
C LEU A 92 -3.65 13.63 -2.41
N TRP A 93 -2.59 14.06 -1.69
CA TRP A 93 -1.22 13.60 -1.95
C TRP A 93 -1.09 12.08 -1.81
N GLN A 94 -1.78 11.49 -0.82
CA GLN A 94 -1.75 10.05 -0.56
C GLN A 94 -2.45 9.30 -1.68
N SER A 95 -3.54 9.85 -2.22
CA SER A 95 -4.25 9.27 -3.37
C SER A 95 -3.40 9.34 -4.64
N ILE A 96 -2.73 10.47 -4.90
CA ILE A 96 -1.87 10.62 -6.08
C ILE A 96 -0.72 9.63 -6.03
N LEU A 97 -0.01 9.54 -4.89
CA LEU A 97 1.08 8.58 -4.73
C LEU A 97 0.60 7.13 -4.84
N ALA A 98 -0.52 6.79 -4.21
CA ALA A 98 -1.10 5.45 -4.31
C ALA A 98 -1.42 5.09 -5.76
N GLN A 99 -2.00 5.99 -6.54
CA GLN A 99 -2.27 5.73 -7.96
C GLN A 99 -0.98 5.49 -8.75
N ILE A 100 0.04 6.33 -8.57
CA ILE A 100 1.33 6.15 -9.26
C ILE A 100 1.95 4.80 -8.92
N ILE A 101 1.90 4.40 -7.65
CA ILE A 101 2.43 3.12 -7.18
C ILE A 101 1.63 1.94 -7.76
N ILE A 102 0.31 2.05 -7.85
CA ILE A 102 -0.57 0.93 -8.17
C ILE A 102 -0.72 0.72 -9.68
N ILE A 103 -0.74 1.76 -10.51
CA ILE A 103 -0.92 1.68 -11.98
C ILE A 103 -0.10 0.56 -12.67
N PRO A 104 1.19 0.33 -12.32
CA PRO A 104 1.97 -0.76 -12.89
C PRO A 104 1.35 -2.14 -12.69
N ALA A 105 0.63 -2.39 -11.59
CA ALA A 105 0.02 -3.68 -11.30
C ALA A 105 -1.07 -4.09 -12.30
N PRO A 106 -2.21 -3.38 -12.45
CA PRO A 106 -3.23 -3.77 -13.41
C PRO A 106 -2.72 -3.73 -14.86
N LEU A 107 -1.79 -2.83 -15.19
CA LEU A 107 -1.14 -2.81 -16.50
C LEU A 107 -0.39 -4.13 -16.77
N LEU A 108 0.39 -4.62 -15.81
CA LEU A 108 1.09 -5.90 -15.93
C LEU A 108 0.15 -7.10 -15.90
N GLN A 109 -0.96 -7.03 -15.16
CA GLN A 109 -2.00 -8.06 -15.17
C GLN A 109 -2.60 -8.20 -16.58
N PHE A 110 -2.96 -7.08 -17.23
CA PHE A 110 -3.43 -7.10 -18.62
C PHE A 110 -2.35 -7.50 -19.62
N PHE A 111 -1.12 -7.00 -19.44
CA PHE A 111 -0.02 -7.41 -20.30
C PHE A 111 0.23 -8.91 -20.21
N ARG A 112 0.18 -9.50 -19.01
CA ARG A 112 0.35 -10.95 -18.81
C ARG A 112 -0.79 -11.76 -19.42
N LEU A 113 -2.01 -11.22 -19.38
CA LEU A 113 -3.15 -11.80 -20.07
C LEU A 113 -2.92 -11.83 -21.59
N VAL A 114 -2.49 -10.72 -22.20
CA VAL A 114 -2.25 -10.64 -23.66
C VAL A 114 -1.06 -11.51 -24.08
N ASP A 115 0.06 -11.40 -23.37
CA ASP A 115 1.30 -12.14 -23.62
C ASP A 115 1.05 -13.65 -23.69
N ARG A 116 0.39 -14.22 -22.69
CA ARG A 116 0.10 -15.66 -22.64
C ARG A 116 -0.77 -16.17 -23.80
N HIS A 117 -1.54 -15.31 -24.46
CA HIS A 117 -2.44 -15.69 -25.56
C HIS A 117 -1.89 -15.37 -26.95
N PHE A 118 -1.02 -14.37 -27.09
CA PHE A 118 -0.65 -13.82 -28.39
C PHE A 118 0.85 -13.73 -28.65
N MET A 119 1.66 -13.68 -27.59
CA MET A 119 3.05 -13.29 -27.70
C MET A 119 3.84 -14.02 -26.60
N ASP A 120 4.44 -15.17 -26.91
CA ASP A 120 5.32 -15.93 -25.99
C ASP A 120 6.62 -15.15 -25.67
N LEU A 121 6.52 -13.93 -25.15
CA LEU A 121 7.68 -13.12 -24.79
C LEU A 121 8.24 -13.58 -23.43
N SER A 122 9.52 -13.92 -23.44
CA SER A 122 10.29 -14.29 -22.23
C SER A 122 10.28 -13.18 -21.16
N TYR A 123 10.05 -11.91 -21.54
CA TYR A 123 10.17 -10.74 -20.66
C TYR A 123 9.05 -10.63 -19.58
N SER A 124 7.81 -11.00 -19.92
CA SER A 124 6.66 -10.91 -18.98
C SER A 124 6.82 -11.83 -17.77
N THR A 125 7.51 -12.97 -17.99
CA THR A 125 7.72 -14.02 -16.99
C THR A 125 8.64 -13.55 -15.86
N TYR A 126 9.50 -12.57 -16.11
CA TYR A 126 10.39 -11.98 -15.10
C TYR A 126 9.80 -10.74 -14.42
N LEU A 127 9.13 -9.87 -15.17
CA LEU A 127 8.59 -8.62 -14.64
C LEU A 127 7.42 -8.84 -13.68
N TYR A 128 6.50 -9.72 -14.04
CA TYR A 128 5.29 -9.98 -13.27
C TYR A 128 5.57 -10.38 -11.80
N PRO A 129 6.38 -11.42 -11.50
CA PRO A 129 6.64 -11.84 -10.12
C PRO A 129 7.50 -10.84 -9.33
N THR A 130 8.10 -9.85 -9.99
CA THR A 130 8.95 -8.84 -9.35
C THR A 130 8.15 -7.59 -9.01
N ILE A 131 7.43 -7.03 -9.99
CA ILE A 131 6.76 -5.75 -9.84
C ILE A 131 5.50 -5.87 -8.96
N ILE A 132 4.71 -6.94 -9.12
CA ILE A 132 3.47 -7.09 -8.33
C ILE A 132 3.76 -7.08 -6.82
N PRO A 133 4.72 -7.86 -6.30
CA PRO A 133 5.09 -7.77 -4.89
C PRO A 133 5.65 -6.41 -4.48
N MET A 134 6.44 -5.73 -5.32
CA MET A 134 6.97 -4.40 -5.01
C MET A 134 5.85 -3.36 -4.88
N VAL A 135 4.85 -3.39 -5.77
CA VAL A 135 3.67 -2.53 -5.71
C VAL A 135 2.90 -2.78 -4.41
N ASN A 136 2.69 -4.04 -4.03
CA ASN A 136 1.99 -4.40 -2.80
C ASN A 136 2.71 -3.86 -1.55
N VAL A 137 4.03 -4.08 -1.47
CA VAL A 137 4.90 -3.55 -0.40
C VAL A 137 4.79 -2.02 -0.33
N ALA A 138 5.00 -1.33 -1.46
CA ALA A 138 4.98 0.13 -1.51
C ALA A 138 3.61 0.71 -1.11
N THR A 139 2.52 0.07 -1.56
CA THR A 139 1.15 0.46 -1.23
C THR A 139 0.89 0.35 0.28
N LEU A 140 1.37 -0.73 0.92
CA LEU A 140 1.26 -0.93 2.36
C LEU A 140 2.14 0.05 3.14
N CYS A 141 3.38 0.29 2.69
CA CYS A 141 4.27 1.29 3.30
C CYS A 141 3.65 2.70 3.30
N LEU A 142 2.91 3.06 2.24
CA LEU A 142 2.21 4.36 2.15
C LEU A 142 1.16 4.56 3.27
N ALA A 143 0.65 3.48 3.86
CA ALA A 143 -0.27 3.56 5.00
C ALA A 143 0.40 4.08 6.28
N PHE A 144 1.71 3.88 6.41
CA PHE A 144 2.47 4.31 7.59
C PHE A 144 2.97 5.75 7.49
N VAL A 145 3.01 6.35 6.30
CA VAL A 145 3.54 7.71 6.10
C VAL A 145 2.86 8.75 7.00
N PRO A 146 1.51 8.81 7.10
CA PRO A 146 0.85 9.76 8.00
C PRO A 146 1.26 9.61 9.46
N VAL A 147 1.46 8.37 9.93
CA VAL A 147 1.89 8.06 11.31
C VAL A 147 3.28 8.65 11.58
N PHE A 148 4.23 8.43 10.67
CA PHE A 148 5.58 8.97 10.82
C PHE A 148 5.60 10.50 10.78
N THR A 149 4.83 11.12 9.88
CA THR A 149 4.74 12.58 9.82
C THR A 149 4.14 13.18 11.09
N PHE A 150 3.15 12.50 11.70
CA PHE A 150 2.56 12.93 12.95
C PHE A 150 3.53 12.85 14.12
N TRP A 151 4.26 11.73 14.26
CA TRP A 151 5.26 11.60 15.32
C TRP A 151 6.37 12.63 15.22
N LYS A 152 6.88 12.88 14.00
CA LYS A 152 7.86 13.94 13.77
C LYS A 152 7.34 15.30 14.22
N LEU A 153 6.11 15.65 13.84
CA LEU A 153 5.49 16.91 14.21
C LEU A 153 5.27 17.05 15.73
N MET A 154 4.97 15.94 16.42
CA MET A 154 4.88 15.94 17.88
C MET A 154 6.24 16.13 18.56
N GLN A 155 7.29 15.55 18.00
CA GLN A 155 8.66 15.74 18.48
C GLN A 155 9.12 17.18 18.31
N ASP A 156 8.93 17.77 17.13
CA ASP A 156 9.30 19.17 16.84
C ASP A 156 8.59 20.13 17.80
N ARG A 157 7.32 19.88 18.12
CA ARG A 157 6.55 20.68 19.11
C ARG A 157 7.13 20.56 20.52
N LYS A 158 7.57 19.37 20.92
CA LYS A 158 8.18 19.14 22.24
C LYS A 158 9.51 19.87 22.36
N GLU A 159 10.35 19.79 21.33
CA GLU A 159 11.64 20.50 21.27
C GLU A 159 11.45 22.03 21.28
N ALA A 160 10.49 22.55 20.52
CA ALA A 160 10.15 23.98 20.52
C ALA A 160 9.65 24.47 21.88
N ARG A 161 8.87 23.65 22.61
CA ARG A 161 8.40 23.96 23.95
C ARG A 161 9.55 24.02 24.96
N LEU A 162 10.43 23.03 24.94
CA LEU A 162 11.63 22.99 25.80
C LEU A 162 12.55 24.19 25.54
N ALA A 163 12.77 24.54 24.27
CA ALA A 163 13.58 25.71 23.91
C ALA A 163 12.95 27.05 24.32
N ARG A 164 11.63 27.11 24.50
CA ARG A 164 10.93 28.29 25.02
C ARG A 164 11.03 28.36 26.53
N GLU A 165 10.86 27.23 27.23
CA GLU A 165 10.98 27.13 28.69
C GLU A 165 12.41 27.48 29.15
N ASN A 166 13.45 26.99 28.46
CA ASN A 166 14.85 27.33 28.76
C ASN A 166 15.15 28.83 28.58
N ARG A 167 14.65 29.44 27.49
CA ARG A 167 14.83 30.88 27.26
C ARG A 167 14.15 31.75 28.32
N LEU A 168 12.98 31.33 28.79
CA LEU A 168 12.28 32.03 29.87
C LEU A 168 13.08 31.94 31.18
N ALA A 169 13.63 30.77 31.50
CA ALA A 169 14.46 30.58 32.68
C ALA A 169 15.71 31.48 32.68
N GLU A 170 16.41 31.60 31.54
CA GLU A 170 17.57 32.47 31.36
C GLU A 170 17.23 33.96 31.50
N THR A 171 16.03 34.40 31.11
CA THR A 171 15.62 35.82 31.25
C THR A 171 15.18 36.20 32.66
N THR A 172 14.89 35.21 33.51
CA THR A 172 14.43 35.42 34.90
C THR A 172 15.51 35.23 35.95
N SER A 173 16.72 34.81 35.56
CA SER A 173 17.93 34.70 36.39
C SER A 173 18.82 35.92 36.21
#